data_AF-A0A9D2MP87-F1
#
_entry.id   AF-A0A9D2MP87-F1
#
_cell.length_a   1.000
_cell.length_b   1.000
_cell.length_c   1.000
_cell.angle_alpha   90.00
_cell.angle_beta   90.00
_cell.angle_gamma   90.00
#
_symmetry.space_group_name_H-M   'P 1'
#
loop_
_entity.id
_entity.type
_entity.pdbx_description
1 polymer ?
#
loop_
_entity_poly.entity_id
_entity_poly.type
_entity_poly.pdbx_seq_one_letter_code
_entity_poly.pdbx_strand_id
1 'polypeptide(L)'
;MGKSSQRKGRAGELELSRILQGYGYDVQPGRAQSYGEVPDLVGLLGIHIECKRNERLNVWAAMAQATRDAEKFQDGAPAVFHRRNRHGWLVTMRLPDWMEMYQKVAKSTT
;
A
#
# COMPACT_ATOMS: atom_id res chain seq x y z
N MET A 1 10.36 -1.63 -18.01
CA MET A 1 8.97 -1.18 -17.74
C MET A 1 8.67 0.02 -18.63
N GLY A 2 7.51 0.09 -19.31
CA GLY A 2 7.23 1.18 -20.26
C GLY A 2 6.65 2.46 -19.62
N LYS A 3 6.80 3.61 -20.29
CA LYS A 3 6.31 4.94 -19.83
C LYS A 3 4.82 4.95 -19.43
N SER A 4 3.98 4.26 -20.20
CA SER A 4 2.53 4.16 -19.90
C SER A 4 2.26 3.43 -18.57
N SER A 5 3.03 2.38 -18.29
CA SER A 5 2.92 1.61 -17.04
C SER A 5 3.37 2.45 -15.84
N GLN A 6 4.47 3.21 -15.98
CA GLN A 6 4.95 4.13 -14.94
C GLN A 6 3.91 5.21 -14.62
N ARG A 7 3.33 5.83 -15.66
CA ARG A 7 2.26 6.83 -15.49
C ARG A 7 1.03 6.22 -14.81
N LYS A 8 0.66 4.98 -15.17
CA LYS A 8 -0.47 4.26 -14.52
C LYS A 8 -0.20 3.98 -13.05
N GLY A 9 1.02 3.56 -12.71
CA GLY A 9 1.47 3.36 -11.32
C GLY A 9 1.37 4.64 -10.52
N ARG A 10 2.01 5.71 -11.00
CA ARG A 10 1.98 7.03 -10.34
C ARG A 10 0.57 7.57 -10.16
N ALA A 11 -0.29 7.41 -11.18
CA ALA A 11 -1.69 7.82 -11.05
C ALA A 11 -2.43 7.02 -9.96
N GLY A 12 -2.08 5.74 -9.77
CA GLY A 12 -2.59 4.92 -8.67
C GLY A 12 -2.14 5.41 -7.30
N GLU A 13 -0.85 5.72 -7.12
CA GLU A 13 -0.31 6.26 -5.86
C GLU A 13 -1.00 7.57 -5.47
N LEU A 14 -1.15 8.50 -6.43
CA LEU A 14 -1.81 9.78 -6.22
C LEU A 14 -3.30 9.63 -5.93
N GLU A 15 -3.98 8.67 -6.56
CA GLU A 15 -5.39 8.34 -6.28
C GLU A 15 -5.53 7.81 -4.86
N LEU A 16 -4.70 6.84 -4.46
CA LEU A 16 -4.75 6.22 -3.14
C LEU A 16 -4.43 7.23 -2.02
N SER A 17 -3.41 8.08 -2.20
CA SER A 17 -3.05 9.12 -1.23
C SER A 17 -4.22 10.06 -0.96
N ARG A 18 -4.90 10.54 -2.01
CA ARG A 18 -6.09 11.41 -1.85
C ARG A 18 -7.24 10.71 -1.14
N ILE A 19 -7.46 9.43 -1.41
CA ILE A 19 -8.50 8.64 -0.72
C ILE A 19 -8.18 8.55 0.78
N LEU A 20 -6.95 8.20 1.14
CA LEU A 20 -6.53 8.09 2.54
C LEU A 20 -6.56 9.44 3.27
N GLN A 21 -6.18 10.53 2.60
CA GLN A 21 -6.36 11.90 3.09
C GLN A 21 -7.83 12.23 3.35
N GLY A 22 -8.74 11.77 2.48
CA GLY A 22 -10.19 11.91 2.68
C GLY A 22 -10.72 11.19 3.94
N TYR A 23 -10.02 10.14 4.41
CA TYR A 23 -10.29 9.49 5.69
C TYR A 23 -9.59 10.16 6.89
N GLY A 24 -8.85 11.25 6.68
CA GLY A 24 -8.18 12.02 7.72
C GLY A 24 -6.73 11.61 8.00
N TYR A 25 -6.11 10.76 7.18
CA TYR A 25 -4.71 10.39 7.34
C TYR A 25 -3.78 11.32 6.55
N ASP A 26 -2.72 11.83 7.19
CA ASP A 26 -1.70 12.66 6.53
C ASP A 26 -0.73 11.79 5.70
N VAL A 27 -1.28 11.12 4.69
CA VAL A 27 -0.53 10.23 3.81
C VAL A 27 0.04 11.02 2.63
N GLN A 28 1.33 10.85 2.38
CA GLN A 28 2.05 11.48 1.28
C GLN A 28 2.53 10.42 0.28
N PRO A 29 2.37 10.63 -1.03
CA PRO A 29 2.88 9.72 -2.04
C PRO A 29 4.41 9.85 -2.12
N GLY A 30 5.09 8.74 -2.40
CA GLY A 30 6.53 8.68 -2.63
C GLY A 30 6.99 9.59 -3.77
N ARG A 31 8.30 9.81 -3.87
CA ARG A 31 8.88 10.62 -4.95
C ARG A 31 8.75 9.91 -6.29
N ALA A 32 8.38 10.65 -7.33
CA ALA A 32 8.35 10.11 -8.68
C ALA A 32 9.77 9.63 -9.07
N GLN A 33 9.84 8.53 -9.83
CA GLN A 33 11.11 7.95 -10.30
C GLN A 33 12.05 7.49 -9.19
N SER A 34 11.53 7.13 -8.01
CA SER A 34 12.34 6.58 -6.92
C SER A 34 12.75 5.12 -7.13
N TYR A 35 12.17 4.39 -8.10
CA TYR A 35 12.50 2.98 -8.38
C TYR A 35 12.56 2.05 -7.14
N GLY A 36 11.74 2.31 -6.11
CA GLY A 36 11.75 1.53 -4.86
C GLY A 36 12.79 1.98 -3.82
N GLU A 37 13.43 3.14 -4.01
CA GLU A 37 14.26 3.80 -3.00
C GLU A 37 13.42 4.39 -1.85
N VAL A 38 12.17 4.74 -2.12
CA VAL A 38 11.21 5.17 -1.09
C VAL A 38 9.93 4.35 -1.21
N PRO A 39 9.16 4.20 -0.10
CA PRO A 39 7.85 3.59 -0.13
C PRO A 39 6.91 4.29 -1.13
N ASP A 40 5.92 3.55 -1.63
CA ASP A 40 4.92 4.10 -2.56
C ASP A 40 4.12 5.23 -1.91
N LEU A 41 3.72 5.05 -0.64
CA LEU A 41 3.07 6.05 0.19
C LEU A 41 3.61 5.94 1.64
N VAL A 42 3.70 7.06 2.34
CA VAL A 42 4.09 7.14 3.76
C VAL A 42 3.04 7.89 4.57
N GLY A 43 2.97 7.67 5.89
CA GLY A 43 2.08 8.42 6.79
C GLY A 43 0.84 7.64 7.29
N LEU A 44 0.65 6.40 6.86
CA LEU A 44 -0.35 5.51 7.46
C LEU A 44 0.30 4.72 8.59
N LEU A 45 0.02 5.12 9.85
CA LEU A 45 0.71 4.59 11.03
C LEU A 45 0.62 3.06 11.10
N GLY A 46 1.79 2.41 11.18
CA GLY A 46 1.90 0.96 11.38
C GLY A 46 1.64 0.11 10.14
N ILE A 47 1.49 0.72 8.96
CA ILE A 47 1.23 0.01 7.70
C ILE A 47 2.26 0.42 6.64
N HIS A 48 2.93 -0.57 6.07
CA HIS A 48 3.72 -0.40 4.85
C HIS A 48 2.82 -0.58 3.62
N ILE A 49 2.70 0.46 2.79
CA ILE A 49 1.81 0.48 1.63
C ILE A 49 2.57 0.10 0.36
N GLU A 50 2.16 -1.00 -0.26
CA GLU A 50 2.50 -1.35 -1.64
C GLU A 50 1.29 -1.09 -2.56
N CYS A 51 1.41 -0.14 -3.49
CA CYS A 51 0.33 0.34 -4.33
C CYS A 51 0.37 -0.29 -5.74
N LYS A 52 -0.65 -1.09 -6.08
CA LYS A 52 -0.74 -1.75 -7.40
C LYS A 52 -2.02 -1.41 -8.16
N ARG A 53 -1.89 -0.67 -9.25
CA ARG A 53 -2.97 -0.49 -10.25
C ARG A 53 -2.80 -1.46 -11.42
N ASN A 54 -3.30 -2.69 -11.27
CA ASN A 54 -3.07 -3.80 -12.21
C ASN A 54 -4.37 -4.58 -12.49
N GLU A 55 -4.64 -4.88 -13.77
CA GLU A 55 -5.82 -5.67 -14.17
C GLU A 55 -5.72 -7.15 -13.79
N ARG A 56 -4.49 -7.68 -13.77
CA ARG A 56 -4.17 -9.09 -13.48
C ARG A 56 -3.05 -9.15 -12.44
N LEU A 57 -3.34 -8.65 -11.24
CA LEU A 57 -2.39 -8.66 -10.15
C LEU A 57 -2.03 -10.09 -9.74
N ASN A 58 -0.73 -10.41 -9.75
CA ASN A 58 -0.23 -11.57 -9.03
C ASN A 58 -0.05 -11.17 -7.56
N VAL A 59 -1.02 -11.54 -6.73
CA VAL A 59 -1.07 -11.17 -5.31
C VAL A 59 0.14 -11.70 -4.56
N TRP A 60 0.58 -12.93 -4.83
CA TRP A 60 1.75 -13.53 -4.16
C TRP A 60 3.03 -12.73 -4.42
N ALA A 61 3.28 -12.36 -5.68
CA ALA A 61 4.45 -11.57 -6.06
C ALA A 61 4.42 -10.17 -5.44
N ALA A 62 3.25 -9.52 -5.44
CA ALA A 62 3.08 -8.21 -4.82
C ALA A 62 3.26 -8.26 -3.30
N MET A 63 2.73 -9.31 -2.65
CA MET A 63 2.84 -9.48 -1.21
C MET A 63 4.28 -9.79 -0.78
N ALA A 64 5.02 -10.55 -1.60
CA ALA A 64 6.45 -10.78 -1.38
C ALA A 64 7.28 -9.49 -1.54
N GLN A 65 6.89 -8.59 -2.46
CA GLN A 65 7.51 -7.28 -2.60
C GLN A 65 7.25 -6.43 -1.34
N ALA A 66 5.99 -6.25 -0.97
CA ALA A 66 5.61 -5.45 0.19
C ALA A 66 6.24 -5.97 1.49
N THR A 67 6.42 -7.29 1.64
CA THR A 67 7.10 -7.88 2.81
C THR A 67 8.57 -7.47 2.86
N ARG A 68 9.30 -7.60 1.75
CA ARG A 68 10.72 -7.20 1.68
C ARG A 68 10.90 -5.70 1.90
N ASP A 69 10.01 -4.90 1.31
CA ASP A 69 10.10 -3.45 1.41
C ASP A 69 9.72 -2.98 2.83
N ALA A 70 8.72 -3.58 3.47
CA ALA A 70 8.41 -3.34 4.89
C ALA A 70 9.59 -3.69 5.81
N GLU A 71 10.29 -4.81 5.56
CA GLU A 71 11.50 -5.18 6.31
C GLU A 71 12.64 -4.17 6.09
N LYS A 72 12.81 -3.68 4.86
CA LYS A 72 13.83 -2.69 4.48
C LYS A 72 13.56 -1.32 5.11
N PHE A 73 12.32 -0.84 5.07
CA PHE A 73 11.95 0.50 5.52
C PHE A 73 11.54 0.56 7.00
N GLN A 74 11.21 -0.59 7.60
CA GLN A 74 10.80 -0.72 9.00
C GLN A 74 9.64 0.21 9.40
N ASP A 75 8.68 0.38 8.49
CA ASP A 75 7.60 1.38 8.59
C ASP A 75 6.22 0.79 8.90
N GLY A 76 6.07 -0.54 8.90
CA GLY A 76 4.84 -1.18 9.38
C GLY A 76 4.59 -2.58 8.85
N ALA A 77 3.38 -3.08 9.11
CA ALA A 77 2.91 -4.35 8.57
C ALA A 77 2.68 -4.25 7.05
N PRO A 78 3.12 -5.24 6.26
CA PRO A 78 3.03 -5.17 4.80
C PRO A 78 1.58 -5.32 4.32
N ALA A 79 1.12 -4.37 3.50
CA ALA A 79 -0.21 -4.37 2.92
C ALA A 79 -0.18 -3.97 1.43
N VAL A 80 -0.82 -4.78 0.58
CA VAL A 80 -0.99 -4.47 -0.84
C VAL A 80 -2.33 -3.78 -1.05
N PHE A 81 -2.28 -2.51 -1.40
CA PHE A 81 -3.44 -1.73 -1.84
C PHE A 81 -3.54 -1.86 -3.36
N HIS A 82 -4.62 -2.42 -3.86
CA HIS A 82 -4.74 -2.68 -5.28
C HIS A 82 -6.13 -2.46 -5.85
N ARG A 83 -6.15 -2.18 -7.16
CA ARG A 83 -7.39 -2.13 -7.92
C ARG A 83 -7.17 -2.42 -9.39
N ARG A 84 -8.28 -2.82 -10.02
CA ARG A 84 -8.46 -2.86 -11.47
C ARG A 84 -9.08 -1.56 -11.96
N ASN A 85 -9.00 -1.31 -13.26
CA ASN A 85 -9.74 -0.20 -13.85
C ASN A 85 -11.25 -0.35 -13.58
N ARG A 86 -11.92 0.76 -13.23
CA ARG A 86 -13.37 0.82 -12.96
C ARG A 86 -13.86 -0.03 -11.77
N HIS A 87 -12.95 -0.46 -10.90
CA HIS A 87 -13.28 -1.15 -9.65
C HIS A 87 -12.73 -0.37 -8.46
N GLY A 88 -13.32 -0.59 -7.28
CA GLY A 88 -12.85 -0.03 -6.01
C GLY A 88 -11.49 -0.58 -5.58
N TRP A 89 -10.90 0.09 -4.59
CA TRP A 89 -9.66 -0.36 -3.95
C TRP A 89 -9.92 -1.52 -3.01
N LEU A 90 -9.05 -2.51 -3.06
CA LEU A 90 -8.96 -3.61 -2.12
C LEU A 90 -7.64 -3.54 -1.37
N VAL A 91 -7.65 -4.07 -0.14
CA VAL A 91 -6.43 -4.27 0.65
C VAL A 91 -6.21 -5.76 0.81
N THR A 92 -4.97 -6.20 0.68
CA THR A 92 -4.57 -7.58 0.97
C THR A 92 -3.42 -7.57 1.97
N MET A 93 -3.59 -8.34 3.04
CA MET A 93 -2.60 -8.52 4.10
C MET A 93 -2.44 -10.02 4.37
N ARG A 94 -1.31 -10.42 4.98
CA ARG A 94 -1.22 -11.76 5.53
C ARG A 94 -2.15 -11.85 6.74
N LEU A 95 -2.76 -13.01 6.93
CA LEU A 95 -3.67 -13.24 8.06
C LEU A 95 -3.05 -12.89 9.43
N PRO A 96 -1.78 -13.27 9.74
CA PRO A 96 -1.18 -12.92 11.02
C PRO A 96 -1.08 -11.41 11.26
N ASP A 97 -0.64 -10.64 10.25
CA ASP A 97 -0.52 -9.18 10.33
C ASP A 97 -1.89 -8.53 10.58
N TRP A 98 -2.92 -9.02 9.89
CA TRP A 98 -4.30 -8.56 10.08
C TRP A 98 -4.80 -8.86 11.50
N MET A 99 -4.57 -10.07 12.01
CA MET A 99 -5.03 -10.46 13.34
C MET A 99 -4.32 -9.66 14.44
N GLU A 100 -3.04 -9.39 14.29
CA GLU A 100 -2.30 -8.53 15.22
C GLU A 100 -2.90 -7.12 15.27
N MET A 101 -3.13 -6.51 14.11
CA MET A 101 -3.76 -5.20 14.01
C MET A 101 -5.17 -5.20 14.62
N TYR A 102 -6.01 -6.17 14.26
CA TYR A 102 -7.39 -6.27 14.74
C TYR A 102 -7.45 -6.44 16.27
N GLN A 103 -6.55 -7.25 16.84
CA GLN A 103 -6.50 -7.45 18.30
C GLN A 103 -6.07 -6.18 19.05
N LYS A 104 -5.16 -5.36 18.50
CA LYS A 104 -4.78 -4.08 19.10
C LYS A 104 -5.98 -3.12 19.19
N VAL A 105 -6.82 -3.08 18.16
CA VAL A 105 -8.06 -2.28 18.15
C VAL A 105 -9.07 -2.84 19.16
N ALA A 106 -9.31 -4.15 19.15
CA ALA A 106 -10.28 -4.77 20.07
C ALA A 106 -9.90 -4.54 21.55
N LYS A 107 -8.61 -4.64 21.89
CA LYS A 107 -8.11 -4.45 23.26
C LYS A 107 -8.07 -2.99 23.71
N SER A 108 -7.88 -2.04 22.80
CA SER A 108 -7.90 -0.60 23.14
C SER A 108 -9.31 -0.04 23.36
N THR A 109 -10.34 -0.84 23.04
CA THR A 109 -11.76 -0.49 23.25
C THR A 109 -12.31 -1.10 24.56
N THR A 110 -11.48 -1.81 25.34
CA THR A 110 -11.83 -2.40 26.65
C THR A 110 -11.03 -1.70 27.74
#